data_AF-A0A815VRW7-F1
#
_entry.id   AF-A0A815VRW7-F1
#
_cell.length_a   1.000
_cell.length_b   1.000
_cell.length_c   1.000
_cell.angle_alpha   90.00
_cell.angle_beta   90.00
_cell.angle_gamma   90.00
#
_symmetry.space_group_name_H-M   'P 1'
#
loop_
_entity.id
_entity.type
_entity.pdbx_description
1 polymer ?
#
loop_
_entity_poly.entity_id
_entity_poly.type
_entity_poly.pdbx_seq_one_letter_code
_entity_poly.pdbx_strand_id
1 'polypeptide(L)'
;MNRIETRVGKLTGQDSTLLSLLMLIVLFTPGLSMNIEEPLLKDPLAVHRAQKHYTQLLWNYLISKQGESQACEHFIQLLSAMFQIRSVSKNSQEFIRCQMISSNVVDQIAPVMQSVLHIS
;
A
#
# COMPACT_ATOMS: atom_id res chain seq x y z
N MET A 1 -6.02 -5.17 -11.79
CA MET A 1 -6.51 -5.77 -10.53
C MET A 1 -6.13 -7.25 -10.37
N ASN A 2 -6.66 -8.17 -11.20
CA ASN A 2 -6.56 -9.63 -10.97
C ASN A 2 -5.16 -10.20 -10.69
N ARG A 3 -4.10 -9.65 -11.29
CA ARG A 3 -2.72 -10.16 -11.08
C ARG A 3 -2.15 -9.85 -9.68
N ILE A 4 -2.51 -8.70 -9.09
CA ILE A 4 -2.03 -8.32 -7.76
C ILE A 4 -2.79 -9.07 -6.68
N GLU A 5 -4.12 -9.11 -6.77
CA GLU A 5 -4.96 -9.87 -5.83
C GLU A 5 -4.57 -11.35 -5.81
N THR A 6 -4.38 -11.95 -6.98
CA THR A 6 -3.92 -13.35 -7.09
C THR A 6 -2.52 -13.51 -6.48
N ARG A 7 -1.62 -12.54 -6.64
CA ARG A 7 -0.26 -12.61 -6.10
C ARG A 7 -0.25 -12.44 -4.57
N VAL A 8 -0.95 -11.45 -4.04
CA VAL A 8 -1.08 -11.21 -2.59
C VAL A 8 -1.79 -12.39 -1.93
N GLY A 9 -2.85 -12.92 -2.55
CA GLY A 9 -3.55 -14.11 -2.07
C GLY A 9 -2.66 -15.35 -2.05
N LYS A 10 -1.79 -15.54 -3.06
CA LYS A 10 -0.82 -16.63 -3.09
C LYS A 10 0.28 -16.48 -2.03
N LEU A 11 0.81 -15.27 -1.85
CA LEU A 11 1.86 -15.01 -0.86
C LEU A 11 1.32 -15.13 0.57
N THR A 12 0.12 -14.61 0.81
CA THR A 12 -0.52 -14.75 2.12
C THR A 12 -1.02 -16.16 2.39
N GLY A 13 -1.24 -16.99 1.37
CA GLY A 13 -1.78 -18.34 1.55
C GLY A 13 -3.14 -18.34 2.28
N GLN A 14 -3.91 -17.26 2.13
CA GLN A 14 -5.14 -16.97 2.90
C GLN A 14 -4.93 -16.81 4.42
N ASP A 15 -3.68 -16.64 4.86
CA ASP A 15 -3.35 -16.28 6.23
C ASP A 15 -3.78 -14.83 6.52
N SER A 16 -4.86 -14.69 7.26
CA SER A 16 -5.46 -13.41 7.61
C SER A 16 -4.51 -12.53 8.44
N THR A 17 -3.61 -13.13 9.22
CA THR A 17 -2.62 -12.40 10.02
C THR A 17 -1.57 -11.79 9.10
N LEU A 18 -1.05 -12.57 8.15
CA LEU A 18 -0.07 -12.08 7.18
C LEU A 18 -0.66 -10.96 6.32
N LEU A 19 -1.90 -11.13 5.84
CA LEU A 19 -2.61 -10.12 5.07
C LEU A 19 -2.81 -8.83 5.88
N SER A 20 -3.23 -8.94 7.14
CA SER A 20 -3.45 -7.79 8.02
C SER A 20 -2.16 -7.02 8.28
N LEU A 21 -1.07 -7.72 8.58
CA LEU A 21 0.26 -7.11 8.76
C LEU A 21 0.74 -6.41 7.50
N LEU A 22 0.55 -7.04 6.33
CA LEU A 22 0.88 -6.43 5.05
C LEU A 22 0.10 -5.14 4.80
N MET A 23 -1.21 -5.14 5.07
CA MET A 23 -2.08 -3.97 4.92
C MET A 23 -1.69 -2.83 5.87
N LEU A 24 -1.35 -3.15 7.12
CA LEU A 24 -0.87 -2.16 8.09
C LEU A 24 0.45 -1.53 7.62
N ILE A 25 1.40 -2.33 7.14
CA ILE A 25 2.65 -1.81 6.59
C ILE A 25 2.39 -0.90 5.40
N VAL A 26 1.50 -1.29 4.47
CA VAL A 26 1.13 -0.46 3.32
C VAL A 26 0.52 0.88 3.78
N LEU A 27 -0.39 0.86 4.75
CA LEU A 27 -1.05 2.04 5.31
C LEU A 27 -0.06 3.03 5.94
N PHE A 28 0.92 2.52 6.68
CA PHE A 28 1.93 3.35 7.36
C PHE A 28 3.15 3.67 6.49
N THR A 29 3.20 3.21 5.24
CA THR A 29 4.33 3.55 4.38
C THR A 29 4.05 4.90 3.70
N PRO A 30 4.79 5.97 4.04
CA PRO A 30 4.58 7.29 3.46
C PRO A 30 4.75 7.29 1.94
N GLY A 31 4.12 8.25 1.27
CA GLY A 31 4.26 8.43 -0.18
C GLY A 31 3.52 7.38 -1.00
N LEU A 32 2.35 6.92 -0.57
CA LEU A 32 1.48 6.10 -1.43
C LEU A 32 1.07 6.88 -2.70
N SER A 33 0.99 8.21 -2.62
CA SER A 33 0.69 9.06 -3.77
C SER A 33 1.92 9.45 -4.59
N MET A 34 3.15 9.35 -4.05
CA MET A 34 4.37 9.96 -4.62
C MET A 34 4.15 11.40 -5.10
N ASN A 35 3.18 12.13 -4.52
CA ASN A 35 2.98 13.52 -4.82
C ASN A 35 3.96 14.34 -3.97
N ILE A 36 4.72 15.20 -4.61
CA ILE A 36 5.60 16.16 -3.92
C ILE A 36 4.77 17.10 -3.03
N GLU A 37 3.47 17.22 -3.33
CA GLU A 37 2.48 18.01 -2.59
C GLU A 37 1.67 17.21 -1.57
N GLU A 38 1.97 15.92 -1.32
CA GLU A 38 1.25 15.15 -0.30
C GLU A 38 1.45 15.82 1.06
N PRO A 39 0.37 16.22 1.77
CA PRO A 39 0.50 16.93 3.03
C PRO A 39 1.27 16.06 4.01
N LEU A 40 2.40 16.59 4.51
CA LEU A 40 3.20 15.91 5.51
C LEU A 40 2.30 15.56 6.70
N LEU A 41 2.27 14.28 7.05
CA LEU A 41 1.62 13.83 8.27
C LEU A 41 2.19 14.64 9.44
N LYS A 42 1.33 15.07 10.37
CA LYS A 42 1.69 15.94 11.50
C LYS A 42 2.90 15.43 12.30
N ASP A 43 3.06 14.11 12.38
CA ASP A 43 4.19 13.47 13.04
C ASP A 43 4.78 12.33 12.16
N PRO A 44 5.74 12.65 11.27
CA PRO A 44 6.36 11.64 10.41
C PRO A 44 7.20 10.62 11.19
N LEU A 45 7.69 10.99 12.39
CA LEU A 45 8.46 10.09 13.24
C LEU A 45 7.55 9.02 13.86
N ALA A 46 6.35 9.38 14.31
CA ALA A 46 5.37 8.42 14.81
C ALA A 46 4.95 7.41 13.73
N VAL A 47 4.75 7.88 12.50
CA VAL A 47 4.40 7.04 11.35
C VAL A 47 5.53 6.06 11.04
N HIS A 48 6.78 6.54 11.00
CA HIS A 48 7.94 5.68 10.80
C HIS A 48 8.10 4.64 11.92
N ARG A 49 7.85 5.02 13.18
CA ARG A 49 7.87 4.10 14.33
C ARG A 49 6.80 3.01 14.19
N ALA A 50 5.58 3.37 13.79
CA ALA A 50 4.51 2.41 13.53
C ALA A 50 4.87 1.45 12.40
N GLN A 51 5.37 1.98 11.27
CA GLN A 51 5.82 1.17 10.14
C GLN A 51 6.92 0.18 10.56
N LYS A 52 7.92 0.64 11.31
CA LYS A 52 9.00 -0.21 11.84
C LYS A 52 8.43 -1.31 12.73
N HIS A 53 7.52 -0.97 13.64
CA HIS A 53 6.90 -1.93 14.56
C HIS A 53 6.18 -3.06 13.80
N TYR A 54 5.31 -2.73 12.83
CA TYR A 54 4.59 -3.75 12.06
C TYR A 54 5.51 -4.55 11.12
N THR A 55 6.56 -3.93 10.60
CA THR A 55 7.56 -4.63 9.80
C THR A 55 8.33 -5.66 10.63
N GLN A 56 8.72 -5.30 11.85
CA GLN A 56 9.36 -6.23 12.80
C GLN A 56 8.41 -7.36 13.20
N LEU A 57 7.13 -7.05 13.42
CA LEU A 57 6.13 -8.06 13.75
C LEU A 57 5.93 -9.06 12.60
N LEU A 58 5.87 -8.58 11.35
CA LEU A 58 5.82 -9.44 10.16
C LEU A 58 7.06 -10.33 10.04
N TRP A 59 8.25 -9.77 10.25
CA TRP A 59 9.49 -10.54 10.21
C TRP A 59 9.50 -11.66 11.25
N ASN A 60 9.16 -11.34 12.51
CA ASN A 60 9.11 -12.31 13.59
C ASN A 60 8.04 -13.39 13.33
N TYR A 61 6.88 -12.99 12.79
CA TYR A 61 5.83 -13.92 12.40
C TYR A 61 6.32 -14.91 11.35
N LEU A 62 6.98 -14.44 10.29
CA LEU A 62 7.57 -15.28 9.25
C LEU A 62 8.63 -16.22 9.80
N ILE A 63 9.57 -15.74 10.61
CA ILE A 63 10.59 -16.60 11.25
C ILE A 63 9.91 -17.70 12.05
N SER A 64 8.90 -17.36 12.85
CA SER A 64 8.21 -18.32 13.73
C SER A 64 7.49 -19.42 12.96
N LYS A 65 7.01 -19.14 11.73
CA LYS A 65 6.25 -20.10 10.92
C LYS A 65 7.10 -21.00 10.03
N GLN A 66 8.19 -20.50 9.48
CA GLN A 66 8.89 -21.15 8.37
C GLN A 66 10.42 -21.15 8.52
N GLY A 67 10.95 -20.61 9.63
CA GLY A 67 12.38 -20.49 9.86
C GLY A 67 13.02 -19.35 9.07
N GLU A 68 14.26 -19.01 9.43
CA GLU A 68 14.93 -17.77 8.99
C GLU A 68 15.16 -17.71 7.47
N SER A 69 15.63 -18.80 6.86
CA SER A 69 15.93 -18.83 5.42
C SER A 69 14.67 -18.60 4.56
N GLN A 70 13.61 -19.36 4.83
CA GLN A 70 12.33 -19.20 4.12
C GLN A 70 11.68 -17.85 4.45
N ALA A 71 11.78 -17.37 5.70
CA ALA A 71 11.33 -16.03 6.12
C ALA A 71 11.95 -14.93 5.27
N CYS A 72 13.24 -15.01 4.99
CA CYS A 72 13.94 -14.04 4.14
C CYS A 72 13.34 -14.00 2.72
N GLU A 73 13.22 -15.15 2.06
CA GLU A 73 12.66 -15.24 0.71
C GLU A 73 11.22 -14.73 0.65
N HIS A 74 10.39 -15.15 1.61
CA HIS A 74 9.00 -14.75 1.67
C HIS A 74 8.86 -13.24 1.94
N PHE A 75 9.68 -12.69 2.84
CA PHE A 75 9.69 -11.26 3.13
C PHE A 75 10.06 -10.42 1.89
N ILE A 76 11.05 -10.85 1.10
CA ILE A 76 11.42 -10.21 -0.18
C ILE A 76 10.25 -10.24 -1.16
N GLN A 77 9.54 -11.37 -1.25
CA GLN A 77 8.38 -11.49 -2.14
C GLN A 77 7.23 -10.56 -1.72
N LEU A 78 6.98 -10.41 -0.40
CA LEU A 78 6.00 -9.47 0.14
C LEU A 78 6.40 -8.02 -0.13
N LEU A 79 7.68 -7.65 0.04
CA LEU A 79 8.20 -6.32 -0.33
C LEU A 79 7.96 -6.01 -1.81
N SER A 80 8.28 -6.96 -2.70
CA SER A 80 8.03 -6.82 -4.13
C SER A 80 6.54 -6.63 -4.44
N ALA A 81 5.65 -7.35 -3.75
CA ALA A 81 4.21 -7.18 -3.89
C ALA A 81 3.76 -5.78 -3.43
N MET A 82 4.30 -5.25 -2.32
CA MET A 82 4.00 -3.90 -1.84
C MET A 82 4.41 -2.83 -2.86
N PHE A 83 5.58 -2.95 -3.48
CA PHE A 83 5.99 -2.02 -4.54
C PHE A 83 5.07 -2.06 -5.76
N GLN A 84 4.54 -3.25 -6.11
CA GLN A 84 3.59 -3.37 -7.21
C GLN A 84 2.22 -2.78 -6.88
N ILE A 85 1.72 -2.99 -5.65
CA ILE A 85 0.49 -2.34 -5.17
C ILE A 85 0.62 -0.83 -5.32
N ARG A 86 1.75 -0.27 -4.89
CA ARG A 86 2.05 1.17 -5.03
C ARG A 86 2.01 1.63 -6.48
N SER A 87 2.73 0.93 -7.36
CA SER A 87 2.79 1.29 -8.78
C SER A 87 1.43 1.25 -9.45
N VAL A 88 0.62 0.21 -9.19
CA VAL A 88 -0.73 0.11 -9.76
C VAL A 88 -1.65 1.17 -9.17
N SER A 89 -1.58 1.43 -7.87
CA SER A 89 -2.37 2.49 -7.23
C SER A 89 -2.14 3.85 -7.90
N LYS A 90 -0.87 4.22 -8.14
CA LYS A 90 -0.52 5.46 -8.83
C LYS A 90 -1.08 5.52 -10.25
N ASN A 91 -0.90 4.45 -11.02
CA ASN A 91 -1.40 4.39 -12.40
C ASN A 91 -2.94 4.48 -12.45
N SER A 92 -3.63 3.83 -11.51
CA SER A 92 -5.08 3.88 -11.40
C SER A 92 -5.58 5.26 -11.00
N GLN A 93 -4.93 5.92 -10.03
CA GLN A 93 -5.25 7.29 -9.63
C GLN A 93 -5.12 8.25 -10.82
N GLU A 94 -4.01 8.17 -11.55
CA GLU A 94 -3.75 9.03 -12.71
C GLU A 94 -4.74 8.81 -13.85
N PHE A 95 -5.09 7.55 -14.11
CA PHE A 95 -6.10 7.20 -15.11
C PHE A 95 -7.47 7.79 -14.76
N ILE A 96 -7.92 7.60 -13.51
CA ILE A 96 -9.22 8.13 -13.05
C ILE A 96 -9.19 9.66 -13.09
N ARG A 97 -8.10 10.29 -12.65
CA ARG A 97 -7.92 11.74 -12.70
C ARG A 97 -8.09 12.28 -14.12
N CYS A 98 -7.37 11.70 -15.10
CA CYS A 98 -7.49 12.07 -16.50
C CYS A 98 -8.93 11.89 -17.04
N GLN A 99 -9.59 10.80 -16.67
CA GLN A 99 -10.95 10.50 -17.11
C GLN A 99 -11.95 11.51 -16.56
N MET A 100 -11.82 11.90 -15.28
CA MET A 100 -12.73 12.84 -14.63
C MET A 100 -12.57 14.27 -15.15
N ILE A 101 -11.33 14.72 -15.39
CA ILE A 101 -11.05 16.02 -15.99
C ILE A 101 -11.60 16.09 -17.42
N SER A 102 -11.34 15.06 -18.24
CA SER A 102 -11.77 15.05 -19.65
C SER A 102 -13.30 15.00 -19.83
N SER A 103 -14.03 14.51 -18.83
CA SER A 103 -15.49 14.39 -18.88
C SER A 103 -16.24 15.57 -18.22
N ASN A 104 -15.53 16.57 -17.67
CA ASN A 104 -16.12 17.71 -16.95
C ASN A 104 -17.09 17.31 -15.80
N VAL A 105 -16.89 16.13 -15.22
CA VAL A 105 -17.74 15.61 -14.12
C VAL A 105 -17.16 15.97 -12.74
N VAL A 106 -16.09 16.77 -12.69
CA VAL A 106 -15.35 17.12 -11.47
C VAL A 106 -16.26 17.63 -10.36
N ASP A 107 -17.21 18.51 -10.69
CA ASP A 107 -18.15 19.10 -9.73
C ASP A 107 -19.18 18.09 -9.15
N GLN A 108 -19.31 16.91 -9.75
CA GLN A 108 -20.23 15.86 -9.31
C GLN A 108 -19.54 14.81 -8.43
N ILE A 109 -18.23 14.91 -8.26
CA ILE A 109 -17.44 14.00 -7.44
C ILE A 109 -17.48 14.47 -5.99
N ALA A 110 -17.64 13.54 -5.04
CA ALA A 110 -17.59 13.87 -3.62
C ALA A 110 -16.23 14.50 -3.25
N PRO A 111 -16.19 15.52 -2.35
CA PRO A 111 -14.95 16.22 -1.99
C PRO A 111 -13.81 15.33 -1.49
N VAL A 112 -14.16 14.22 -0.81
CA VAL A 112 -13.18 13.22 -0.37
C VAL A 112 -12.47 12.56 -1.54
N MET A 113 -13.19 12.27 -2.62
CA MET A 113 -12.63 11.61 -3.81
C MET A 113 -11.86 12.60 -4.68
N GLN A 114 -12.28 13.87 -4.73
CA GLN A 114 -11.47 14.95 -5.31
C GLN A 114 -10.11 15.06 -4.59
N SER A 115 -10.11 14.98 -3.25
CA SER A 115 -8.89 14.96 -2.44
C SER A 115 -8.01 13.74 -2.74
N VAL A 116 -8.60 12.54 -2.83
CA VAL A 116 -7.88 11.31 -3.18
C VAL A 116 -7.31 11.36 -4.61
N LEU A 117 -7.98 12.02 -5.55
CA LEU A 117 -7.53 12.13 -6.95
C LEU A 117 -6.64 13.36 -7.21
N HIS A 118 -6.41 14.20 -6.20
CA HIS A 118 -5.73 15.49 -6.32
C HIS A 118 -6.33 16.37 -7.44
N ILE A 119 -7.67 16.47 -7.44
CA ILE A 119 -8.42 17.39 -8.31
C ILE A 119 -8.82 18.58 -7.45
N SER A 120 -8.43 19.79 -7.85
CA SER A 120 -8.78 21.07 -7.20
C SER A 120 -9.95 21.74 -7.89
#